data_AF-X1MFL6-F1
#
_entry.id   AF-X1MFL6-F1
#
_cell.length_a   1.000
_cell.length_b   1.000
_cell.length_c   1.000
_cell.angle_alpha   90.00
_cell.angle_beta   90.00
_cell.angle_gamma   90.00
#
_symmetry.space_group_name_H-M   'P 1'
#
loop_
_entity.id
_entity.type
_entity.pdbx_description
1 polymer ?
#
loop_
_entity_poly.entity_id
_entity_poly.type
_entity_poly.pdbx_seq_one_letter_code
_entity_poly.pdbx_strand_id
1 'polypeptide(L)'
;MKVIDLTEDYEQLYFVCLEDWSEEMKEAGDHKEGWYNKMKDKGLRVKLAVDDNGEVGGMIQYIPIEHSFVEGKELYLINCIWVHGYKKGRGNFRKKGMGKALLHTAETDVEAKGAKGMVAWGIPLPFWMKASWFKKQGYTRVDKQGILGQVLLWKPLTDDAMPPKWIKEKKKPETIPGKVTVTTFLNGWCPAQNLVFERAKRAASEFGDKVSQGQVVGLLGPNGAGKTTTFFMIVGLVKPSQG
;
A
#
# COMPACT_ATOMS: atom_id res chain seq x y z
N MET A 1 17.78 1.31 19.02
CA MET A 1 17.03 1.18 17.75
C MET A 1 17.67 2.07 16.71
N LYS A 2 17.90 1.58 15.48
CA LYS A 2 18.46 2.33 14.34
C LYS A 2 17.50 2.30 13.14
N VAL A 3 17.68 3.21 12.18
CA VAL A 3 17.04 3.15 10.86
C VAL A 3 18.15 3.02 9.82
N ILE A 4 18.00 2.11 8.86
CA ILE A 4 18.95 1.81 7.79
C ILE A 4 18.28 1.88 6.42
N ASP A 5 19.04 2.05 5.35
CA ASP A 5 18.56 1.76 3.98
C ASP A 5 18.36 0.25 3.79
N LEU A 6 17.58 -0.13 2.78
CA LEU A 6 17.46 -1.52 2.33
C LEU A 6 18.80 -2.00 1.70
N THR A 7 19.23 -3.20 2.06
CA THR A 7 20.32 -3.94 1.42
C THR A 7 19.82 -5.29 0.90
N GLU A 8 20.61 -5.94 0.04
CA GLU A 8 20.29 -7.25 -0.56
C GLU A 8 19.90 -8.30 0.50
N ASP A 9 20.60 -8.32 1.65
CA ASP A 9 20.32 -9.20 2.81
C ASP A 9 18.87 -9.13 3.32
N TYR A 10 18.20 -8.00 3.09
CA TYR A 10 16.85 -7.72 3.59
C TYR A 10 15.81 -7.60 2.47
N GLU A 11 16.16 -7.74 1.19
CA GLU A 11 15.22 -7.59 0.07
C GLU A 11 14.06 -8.59 0.16
N GLN A 12 14.36 -9.87 0.40
CA GLN A 12 13.36 -10.92 0.55
C GLN A 12 12.40 -10.64 1.72
N LEU A 13 12.92 -10.13 2.85
CA LEU A 13 12.10 -9.75 4.02
C LEU A 13 11.23 -8.51 3.73
N TYR A 14 11.73 -7.58 2.93
CA TYR A 14 10.99 -6.40 2.45
C TYR A 14 9.89 -6.78 1.45
N PHE A 15 10.13 -7.72 0.53
CA PHE A 15 9.15 -8.17 -0.45
C PHE A 15 7.91 -8.79 0.22
N VAL A 16 8.08 -9.52 1.33
CA VAL A 16 6.98 -10.09 2.12
C VAL A 16 6.42 -9.17 3.22
N CYS A 17 6.71 -7.86 3.21
CA CYS A 17 6.20 -6.91 4.22
C CYS A 17 6.58 -7.23 5.68
N LEU A 18 7.73 -7.90 5.90
CA LEU A 18 8.15 -8.47 7.18
C LEU A 18 7.29 -9.67 7.66
N GLU A 19 6.49 -10.30 6.78
CA GLU A 19 5.64 -11.47 7.07
C GLU A 19 6.20 -12.79 6.50
N ASP A 20 7.48 -13.05 6.75
CA ASP A 20 8.30 -14.20 6.28
C ASP A 20 7.72 -15.61 6.54
N TRP A 21 6.87 -15.78 7.55
CA TRP A 21 6.21 -17.04 7.90
C TRP A 21 5.05 -17.44 6.96
N SER A 22 4.68 -16.61 5.99
CA SER A 22 3.41 -16.71 5.26
C SER A 22 3.61 -17.02 3.78
N GLU A 23 3.31 -18.25 3.36
CA GLU A 23 3.42 -18.65 1.95
C GLU A 23 2.53 -17.80 1.03
N GLU A 24 1.32 -17.45 1.47
CA GLU A 24 0.45 -16.48 0.79
C GLU A 24 1.10 -15.08 0.64
N MET A 25 1.95 -14.66 1.58
CA MET A 25 2.68 -13.39 1.46
C MET A 25 3.95 -13.50 0.60
N LYS A 26 4.52 -14.71 0.44
CA LYS A 26 5.61 -14.97 -0.51
C LYS A 26 5.10 -14.86 -1.94
N GLU A 27 4.01 -15.54 -2.28
CA GLU A 27 3.31 -15.39 -3.57
C GLU A 27 2.92 -13.92 -3.86
N ALA A 28 2.46 -13.20 -2.84
CA ALA A 28 2.18 -11.77 -2.94
C ALA A 28 3.44 -10.88 -3.02
N GLY A 29 4.60 -11.42 -2.67
CA GLY A 29 5.92 -10.80 -2.68
C GLY A 29 6.56 -10.78 -4.07
N ASP A 30 6.35 -11.81 -4.91
CA ASP A 30 6.81 -11.86 -6.30
C ASP A 30 6.39 -10.62 -7.10
N HIS A 31 5.13 -10.21 -6.92
CA HIS A 31 4.55 -8.99 -7.49
C HIS A 31 5.23 -7.71 -7.01
N LYS A 32 5.78 -7.72 -5.79
CA LYS A 32 6.53 -6.60 -5.20
C LYS A 32 7.98 -6.58 -5.62
N GLU A 33 8.65 -7.72 -5.74
CA GLU A 33 9.97 -7.82 -6.37
C GLU A 33 9.90 -7.33 -7.83
N GLY A 34 8.90 -7.80 -8.58
CA GLY A 34 8.63 -7.38 -9.95
C GLY A 34 8.19 -5.91 -10.11
N TRP A 35 7.86 -5.20 -9.02
CA TRP A 35 7.67 -3.76 -8.98
C TRP A 35 8.96 -3.03 -8.54
N TYR A 36 9.63 -3.52 -7.51
CA TYR A 36 10.87 -2.99 -6.97
C TYR A 36 11.96 -2.93 -8.04
N ASN A 37 12.17 -4.01 -8.79
CA ASN A 37 13.11 -4.06 -9.91
C ASN A 37 12.76 -3.12 -11.08
N LYS A 38 11.53 -2.57 -11.14
CA LYS A 38 11.13 -1.54 -12.12
C LYS A 38 11.26 -0.12 -11.58
N MET A 39 11.55 0.05 -10.28
CA MET A 39 11.47 1.32 -9.55
C MET A 39 12.72 1.69 -8.75
N LYS A 40 13.61 0.74 -8.40
CA LYS A 40 14.83 1.00 -7.64
C LYS A 40 15.71 2.08 -8.29
N ASP A 41 15.89 2.00 -9.61
CA ASP A 41 16.67 2.97 -10.40
C ASP A 41 15.90 4.27 -10.72
N LYS A 42 14.64 4.39 -10.25
CA LYS A 42 13.75 5.55 -10.45
C LYS A 42 13.52 6.33 -9.16
N GLY A 43 14.57 6.42 -8.34
CA GLY A 43 14.55 7.17 -7.10
C GLY A 43 13.70 6.56 -5.98
N LEU A 44 13.28 5.29 -6.08
CA LEU A 44 12.65 4.57 -4.98
C LEU A 44 13.59 4.53 -3.77
N ARG A 45 13.05 4.85 -2.61
CA ARG A 45 13.74 4.79 -1.32
C ARG A 45 13.00 3.82 -0.41
N VAL A 46 13.77 2.97 0.28
CA VAL A 46 13.26 2.04 1.28
C VAL A 46 14.16 2.16 2.51
N LYS A 47 13.55 2.33 3.69
CA LYS A 47 14.27 2.32 4.97
C LYS A 47 13.65 1.28 5.91
N LEU A 48 14.50 0.61 6.69
CA LEU A 48 14.12 -0.41 7.68
C LEU A 48 14.43 0.07 9.09
N ALA A 49 13.55 -0.20 10.05
CA ALA A 49 13.76 0.09 11.46
C ALA A 49 14.17 -1.18 12.20
N VAL A 50 15.34 -1.12 12.83
CA VAL A 50 16.00 -2.22 13.52
C VAL A 50 16.02 -1.93 15.01
N ASP A 51 15.57 -2.87 15.84
CA ASP A 51 15.63 -2.72 17.30
C ASP A 51 17.04 -2.93 17.87
N ASP A 52 17.17 -2.89 19.19
CA ASP A 52 18.45 -2.99 19.89
C ASP A 52 19.05 -4.42 19.91
N ASN A 53 18.29 -5.42 19.48
CA ASN A 53 18.74 -6.81 19.30
C ASN A 53 19.19 -7.11 17.87
N GLY A 54 19.05 -6.14 16.94
CA GLY A 54 19.28 -6.35 15.51
C GLY A 54 18.04 -6.76 14.71
N GLU A 55 16.85 -6.79 15.33
CA GLU A 55 15.63 -7.28 14.68
C GLU A 55 14.90 -6.20 13.86
N VAL A 56 14.59 -6.52 12.59
CA VAL A 56 13.83 -5.64 11.69
C VAL A 56 12.34 -5.67 12.08
N GLY A 57 11.86 -4.58 12.67
CA GLY A 57 10.49 -4.47 13.19
C GLY A 57 9.57 -3.52 12.41
N GLY A 58 10.09 -2.77 11.43
CA GLY A 58 9.30 -1.87 10.61
C GLY A 58 10.01 -1.42 9.33
N MET A 59 9.25 -0.86 8.40
CA MET A 59 9.73 -0.38 7.11
C MET A 59 8.96 0.86 6.63
N ILE A 60 9.57 1.66 5.77
CA ILE A 60 8.91 2.72 5.00
C ILE A 60 9.44 2.71 3.56
N GLN A 61 8.56 2.98 2.60
CA GLN A 61 8.92 3.06 1.18
C GLN A 61 8.23 4.26 0.52
N TYR A 62 9.00 5.02 -0.25
CA TYR A 62 8.61 6.30 -0.84
C TYR A 62 9.31 6.51 -2.20
N ILE A 63 8.62 7.20 -3.10
CA ILE A 63 9.03 7.43 -4.50
C ILE A 63 8.85 8.91 -4.89
N PRO A 64 9.54 9.41 -5.93
CA PRO A 64 9.19 10.67 -6.57
C PRO A 64 7.72 10.68 -6.99
N ILE A 65 7.02 11.80 -6.77
CA ILE A 65 5.57 11.90 -7.01
C ILE A 65 5.21 11.70 -8.49
N GLU A 66 6.14 12.02 -9.39
CA GLU A 66 6.08 11.84 -10.84
C GLU A 66 6.00 10.36 -11.28
N HIS A 67 6.25 9.42 -10.35
CA HIS A 67 6.10 7.99 -10.56
C HIS A 67 4.94 7.38 -9.75
N SER A 68 4.05 8.23 -9.25
CA SER A 68 2.98 7.85 -8.33
C SER A 68 1.57 7.95 -8.93
N PHE A 69 0.56 7.63 -8.13
CA PHE A 69 -0.87 7.78 -8.45
C PHE A 69 -1.45 9.12 -7.95
N VAL A 70 -0.59 10.11 -7.70
CA VAL A 70 -0.90 11.44 -7.17
C VAL A 70 -0.25 12.49 -8.08
N GLU A 71 -0.96 13.57 -8.37
CA GLU A 71 -0.46 14.71 -9.14
C GLU A 71 0.36 15.64 -8.22
N GLY A 72 1.55 16.03 -8.68
CA GLY A 72 2.44 16.98 -8.02
C GLY A 72 3.77 17.10 -8.78
N LYS A 73 4.71 17.90 -8.24
CA LYS A 73 6.05 18.13 -8.81
C LYS A 73 7.05 18.38 -7.68
N GLU A 74 8.25 17.80 -7.79
CA GLU A 74 9.36 17.99 -6.82
C GLU A 74 9.01 17.51 -5.39
N LEU A 75 8.05 16.58 -5.25
CA LEU A 75 7.64 15.98 -3.99
C LEU A 75 7.94 14.47 -3.97
N TYR A 76 7.96 13.86 -2.79
CA TYR A 76 7.96 12.40 -2.63
C TYR A 76 6.64 11.90 -2.05
N LEU A 77 6.12 10.76 -2.54
CA LEU A 77 4.97 10.07 -1.98
C LEU A 77 5.41 8.84 -1.16
N ILE A 78 4.96 8.78 0.10
CA ILE A 78 5.00 7.56 0.92
C ILE A 78 3.97 6.57 0.38
N ASN A 79 4.41 5.51 -0.29
CA ASN A 79 3.53 4.40 -0.67
C ASN A 79 3.05 3.66 0.59
N CYS A 80 3.98 3.32 1.46
CA CYS A 80 3.72 2.54 2.68
C CYS A 80 4.61 2.95 3.84
N ILE A 81 4.04 2.95 5.05
CA ILE A 81 4.78 2.88 6.31
C ILE A 81 4.17 1.77 7.18
N TRP A 82 5.01 0.84 7.62
CA TRP A 82 4.60 -0.36 8.33
C TRP A 82 5.46 -0.59 9.58
N VAL A 83 4.83 -1.05 10.66
CA VAL A 83 5.50 -1.54 11.87
C VAL A 83 4.81 -2.84 12.26
N HIS A 84 5.58 -3.91 12.27
CA HIS A 84 5.11 -5.28 12.47
C HIS A 84 4.46 -5.40 13.85
N GLY A 85 3.25 -5.98 13.87
CA GLY A 85 2.33 -5.86 15.01
C GLY A 85 1.69 -7.15 15.50
N TYR A 86 2.04 -8.30 14.91
CA TYR A 86 1.43 -9.58 15.24
C TYR A 86 2.17 -10.29 16.39
N LYS A 87 1.52 -11.32 16.95
CA LYS A 87 2.16 -12.29 17.85
C LYS A 87 2.91 -13.41 17.12
N LYS A 88 2.48 -13.75 15.88
CA LYS A 88 3.18 -14.70 15.01
C LYS A 88 4.38 -14.00 14.35
N GLY A 89 5.36 -14.80 13.91
CA GLY A 89 6.55 -14.30 13.22
C GLY A 89 7.43 -13.48 14.14
N ARG A 90 7.87 -12.32 13.65
CA ARG A 90 8.89 -11.46 14.29
C ARG A 90 8.44 -10.81 15.61
N GLY A 91 7.18 -10.97 16.03
CA GLY A 91 6.64 -10.42 17.27
C GLY A 91 6.31 -8.92 17.21
N ASN A 92 5.78 -8.35 18.29
CA ASN A 92 5.15 -7.03 18.23
C ASN A 92 6.16 -5.87 18.46
N PHE A 93 6.34 -5.02 17.44
CA PHE A 93 7.17 -3.81 17.51
C PHE A 93 6.36 -2.50 17.59
N ARG A 94 5.03 -2.57 17.52
CA ARG A 94 4.18 -1.37 17.60
C ARG A 94 4.33 -0.69 18.97
N LYS A 95 4.14 0.63 18.98
CA LYS A 95 4.38 1.55 20.11
C LYS A 95 5.84 1.71 20.55
N LYS A 96 6.81 0.93 20.06
CA LYS A 96 8.27 1.09 20.32
C LYS A 96 8.95 2.24 19.54
N GLY A 97 8.25 3.34 19.26
CA GLY A 97 8.80 4.50 18.54
C GLY A 97 9.05 4.33 17.02
N MET A 98 9.36 3.12 16.51
CA MET A 98 9.77 2.83 15.12
C MET A 98 9.07 3.65 14.02
N GLY A 99 7.73 3.73 14.03
CA GLY A 99 6.97 4.46 13.01
C GLY A 99 7.29 5.96 12.94
N LYS A 100 7.66 6.61 14.05
CA LYS A 100 8.15 7.99 14.04
C LYS A 100 9.55 8.10 13.44
N ALA A 101 10.45 7.19 13.83
CA ALA A 101 11.83 7.19 13.34
C ALA A 101 11.86 6.97 11.81
N LEU A 102 11.12 5.97 11.31
CA LEU A 102 10.94 5.70 9.88
C LEU A 102 10.47 6.95 9.11
N LEU A 103 9.43 7.62 9.61
CA LEU A 103 8.91 8.83 8.96
C LEU A 103 9.93 9.96 8.96
N HIS A 104 10.57 10.24 10.10
CA HIS A 104 11.53 11.33 10.22
C HIS A 104 12.78 11.10 9.36
N THR A 105 13.33 9.88 9.35
CA THR A 105 14.44 9.51 8.46
C THR A 105 14.05 9.62 6.98
N ALA A 106 12.81 9.30 6.62
CA ALA A 106 12.33 9.49 5.24
C ALA A 106 12.15 10.97 4.88
N GLU A 107 11.67 11.81 5.79
CA GLU A 107 11.60 13.27 5.59
C GLU A 107 12.99 13.87 5.35
N THR A 108 13.97 13.54 6.19
CA THR A 108 15.36 14.01 6.02
C THR A 108 16.04 13.43 4.76
N ASP A 109 15.72 12.19 4.35
CA ASP A 109 16.27 11.60 3.12
C ASP A 109 15.74 12.28 1.84
N VAL A 110 14.51 12.83 1.85
CA VAL A 110 13.96 13.58 0.70
C VAL A 110 14.34 15.07 0.75
N GLU A 111 14.43 15.66 1.94
CA GLU A 111 14.95 17.01 2.17
C GLU A 111 16.40 17.14 1.67
N ALA A 112 17.26 16.18 2.04
CA ALA A 112 18.64 16.08 1.54
C ALA A 112 18.77 15.76 0.03
N LYS A 113 17.65 15.53 -0.67
CA LYS A 113 17.55 15.37 -2.13
C LYS A 113 16.90 16.58 -2.81
N GLY A 114 16.62 17.66 -2.08
CA GLY A 114 15.99 18.86 -2.62
C GLY A 114 14.49 18.71 -2.89
N ALA A 115 13.81 17.73 -2.29
CA ALA A 115 12.36 17.61 -2.41
C ALA A 115 11.66 18.73 -1.62
N LYS A 116 10.68 19.38 -2.25
CA LYS A 116 9.90 20.50 -1.70
C LYS A 116 8.84 20.07 -0.69
N GLY A 117 8.61 18.77 -0.54
CA GLY A 117 7.66 18.24 0.43
C GLY A 117 7.48 16.73 0.39
N MET A 118 6.93 16.20 1.48
CA MET A 118 6.61 14.79 1.65
C MET A 118 5.08 14.60 1.66
N VAL A 119 4.60 13.59 0.93
CA VAL A 119 3.18 13.32 0.71
C VAL A 119 2.82 11.97 1.33
N ALA A 120 1.69 11.93 2.02
CA ALA A 120 1.16 10.75 2.68
C ALA A 120 -0.32 10.58 2.34
N TRP A 121 -0.83 9.35 2.44
CA TRP A 121 -2.24 9.08 2.15
C TRP A 121 -2.79 8.01 3.08
N GLY A 122 -4.11 7.98 3.23
CA GLY A 122 -4.76 6.96 4.04
C GLY A 122 -6.25 6.84 3.83
N ILE A 123 -6.77 5.67 4.12
CA ILE A 123 -8.20 5.35 4.14
C ILE A 123 -8.71 5.30 5.60
N PRO A 124 -9.97 5.67 5.87
CA PRO A 124 -10.59 5.63 7.20
C PRO A 124 -10.94 4.21 7.68
N LEU A 125 -10.20 3.18 7.24
CA LEU A 125 -10.37 1.78 7.65
C LEU A 125 -9.42 1.44 8.81
N PRO A 126 -9.84 0.58 9.77
CA PRO A 126 -9.12 0.42 11.04
C PRO A 126 -7.73 -0.23 10.94
N PHE A 127 -7.45 -0.91 9.83
CA PHE A 127 -6.18 -1.58 9.56
C PHE A 127 -5.13 -0.69 8.86
N TRP A 128 -5.54 0.45 8.27
CA TRP A 128 -4.61 1.36 7.58
C TRP A 128 -4.05 2.44 8.51
N MET A 129 -2.95 3.09 8.09
CA MET A 129 -2.39 4.22 8.85
C MET A 129 -3.37 5.40 8.85
N LYS A 130 -3.82 5.80 10.04
CA LYS A 130 -4.86 6.84 10.19
C LYS A 130 -4.30 8.22 9.86
N ALA A 131 -5.05 9.01 9.09
CA ALA A 131 -4.73 10.40 8.77
C ALA A 131 -4.44 11.27 10.01
N SER A 132 -5.07 10.97 11.16
CA SER A 132 -4.81 11.64 12.44
C SER A 132 -3.45 11.34 13.07
N TRP A 133 -2.74 10.29 12.64
CA TRP A 133 -1.36 10.02 13.06
C TRP A 133 -0.37 10.93 12.31
N PHE A 134 -0.50 11.02 10.98
CA PHE A 134 0.28 11.94 10.14
C PHE A 134 0.05 13.41 10.54
N LYS A 135 -1.19 13.81 10.84
CA LYS A 135 -1.48 15.16 11.37
C LYS A 135 -0.67 15.50 12.64
N LYS A 136 -0.42 14.52 13.51
CA LYS A 136 0.41 14.70 14.71
C LYS A 136 1.92 14.76 14.42
N GLN A 137 2.35 14.56 13.17
CA GLN A 137 3.75 14.73 12.71
C GLN A 137 3.90 15.95 11.76
N GLY A 138 2.88 16.83 11.68
CA GLY A 138 2.90 18.07 10.89
C GLY A 138 2.16 18.04 9.55
N TYR A 139 1.56 16.90 9.16
CA TYR A 139 0.92 16.80 7.84
C TYR A 139 -0.46 17.46 7.81
N THR A 140 -0.69 18.32 6.82
CA THR A 140 -2.00 18.92 6.54
C THR A 140 -2.76 18.07 5.51
N ARG A 141 -4.11 18.16 5.49
CA ARG A 141 -4.93 17.49 4.46
C ARG A 141 -5.11 18.45 3.28
N VAL A 142 -4.87 17.96 2.06
CA VAL A 142 -5.06 18.72 0.82
C VAL A 142 -6.21 18.23 -0.04
N ASP A 143 -6.47 16.91 -0.09
CA ASP A 143 -7.48 16.35 -1.00
C ASP A 143 -8.25 15.17 -0.35
N LYS A 144 -9.37 14.74 -0.96
CA LYS A 144 -10.12 13.52 -0.61
C LYS A 144 -10.88 12.99 -1.83
N GLN A 145 -10.78 11.69 -2.10
CA GLN A 145 -11.55 11.03 -3.16
C GLN A 145 -12.20 9.70 -2.74
N GLY A 146 -13.04 9.15 -3.63
CA GLY A 146 -13.60 7.81 -3.54
C GLY A 146 -14.69 7.61 -2.47
N ILE A 147 -15.54 6.60 -2.66
CA ILE A 147 -16.60 6.24 -1.70
C ILE A 147 -16.05 5.80 -0.34
N LEU A 148 -14.88 5.14 -0.34
CA LEU A 148 -14.14 4.79 0.88
C LEU A 148 -13.48 6.01 1.56
N GLY A 149 -13.52 7.20 0.95
CA GLY A 149 -13.04 8.43 1.56
C GLY A 149 -11.53 8.51 1.76
N GLN A 150 -10.75 8.08 0.75
CA GLN A 150 -9.30 8.22 0.69
C GLN A 150 -8.88 9.67 0.91
N VAL A 151 -7.99 9.94 1.86
CA VAL A 151 -7.50 11.28 2.21
C VAL A 151 -6.06 11.44 1.76
N LEU A 152 -5.76 12.54 1.06
CA LEU A 152 -4.41 12.96 0.73
C LEU A 152 -3.92 13.97 1.77
N LEU A 153 -2.71 13.76 2.26
CA LEU A 153 -2.02 14.63 3.20
C LEU A 153 -0.62 14.96 2.69
N TRP A 154 -0.08 16.10 3.11
CA TRP A 154 1.28 16.50 2.78
C TRP A 154 1.92 17.34 3.88
N LYS A 155 3.23 17.46 3.81
CA LYS A 155 4.07 18.32 4.64
C LYS A 155 5.04 19.04 3.68
N PRO A 156 4.88 20.34 3.42
CA PRO A 156 5.88 21.10 2.68
C PRO A 156 7.19 21.16 3.49
N LEU A 157 8.29 21.24 2.76
CA LEU A 157 9.65 21.43 3.27
C LEU A 157 10.25 22.78 2.79
N THR A 158 9.65 23.38 1.74
CA THR A 158 9.98 24.73 1.24
C THR A 158 8.72 25.58 1.09
N ASP A 159 8.86 26.90 1.16
CA ASP A 159 7.73 27.85 1.04
C ASP A 159 7.13 27.92 -0.38
N ASP A 160 7.89 27.52 -1.40
CA ASP A 160 7.44 27.48 -2.81
C ASP A 160 6.76 26.15 -3.20
N ALA A 161 6.62 25.22 -2.27
CA ALA A 161 6.03 23.91 -2.50
C ALA A 161 4.56 24.01 -2.93
N MET A 162 4.16 23.28 -3.97
CA MET A 162 2.78 23.24 -4.44
C MET A 162 2.02 22.02 -3.89
N PRO A 163 0.76 22.17 -3.41
CA PRO A 163 0.01 21.08 -2.80
C PRO A 163 -0.38 20.00 -3.85
N PRO A 164 -0.17 18.71 -3.54
CA PRO A 164 -0.50 17.60 -4.43
C PRO A 164 -2.00 17.32 -4.47
N LYS A 165 -2.44 16.62 -5.53
CA LYS A 165 -3.87 16.35 -5.83
C LYS A 165 -4.09 14.91 -6.27
N TRP A 166 -5.32 14.41 -6.13
CA TRP A 166 -5.67 13.10 -6.66
C TRP A 166 -5.79 13.10 -8.20
N ILE A 167 -5.09 12.16 -8.86
CA ILE A 167 -5.29 11.90 -10.29
C ILE A 167 -6.71 11.32 -10.47
N LYS A 168 -7.59 12.07 -11.14
CA LYS A 168 -8.99 11.67 -11.34
C LYS A 168 -9.11 10.61 -12.44
N GLU A 169 -9.75 9.49 -12.11
CA GLU A 169 -10.07 8.40 -13.04
C GLU A 169 -10.96 8.91 -14.20
N LYS A 170 -10.52 8.67 -15.45
CA LYS A 170 -11.15 9.24 -16.67
C LYS A 170 -11.99 8.25 -17.48
N LYS A 171 -11.88 6.94 -17.22
CA LYS A 171 -12.61 5.89 -17.95
C LYS A 171 -13.22 4.90 -16.98
N LYS A 172 -14.43 4.44 -17.30
CA LYS A 172 -15.02 3.24 -16.71
C LYS A 172 -14.66 2.03 -17.57
N PRO A 173 -14.78 0.80 -17.02
CA PRO A 173 -14.55 -0.44 -17.75
C PRO A 173 -15.77 -0.76 -18.61
N GLU A 174 -15.56 -1.44 -19.73
CA GLU A 174 -16.66 -1.90 -20.59
C GLU A 174 -17.29 -3.19 -20.01
N THR A 175 -18.62 -3.27 -20.04
CA THR A 175 -19.39 -4.38 -19.48
C THR A 175 -19.95 -5.26 -20.59
N ILE A 176 -19.63 -6.55 -20.59
CA ILE A 176 -20.09 -7.51 -21.60
C ILE A 176 -21.43 -8.13 -21.13
N PRO A 177 -22.52 -8.08 -21.92
CA PRO A 177 -23.78 -8.74 -21.58
C PRO A 177 -23.59 -10.23 -21.28
N GLY A 178 -24.20 -10.71 -20.19
CA GLY A 178 -24.11 -12.12 -19.76
C GLY A 178 -22.81 -12.53 -19.07
N LYS A 179 -21.85 -11.62 -18.84
CA LYS A 179 -20.58 -11.89 -18.13
C LYS A 179 -20.35 -10.98 -16.91
N VAL A 180 -19.35 -11.32 -16.10
CA VAL A 180 -18.84 -10.55 -14.94
C VAL A 180 -17.35 -10.20 -15.13
N THR A 181 -16.84 -9.10 -14.55
CA THR A 181 -15.58 -8.39 -14.94
C THR A 181 -14.61 -8.15 -13.73
N VAL A 182 -13.26 -8.17 -13.91
CA VAL A 182 -12.16 -8.27 -12.85
C VAL A 182 -10.76 -7.77 -13.36
N THR A 183 -9.83 -6.92 -12.84
CA THR A 183 -9.39 -6.07 -11.68
C THR A 183 -9.77 -6.35 -10.25
N THR A 184 -9.09 -7.36 -9.75
CA THR A 184 -7.99 -7.06 -8.83
C THR A 184 -7.05 -5.93 -9.33
N PHE A 185 -7.10 -4.73 -8.76
CA PHE A 185 -6.17 -3.64 -9.14
C PHE A 185 -4.77 -3.92 -8.55
N LEU A 186 -3.86 -4.42 -9.38
CA LEU A 186 -2.49 -4.74 -8.96
C LEU A 186 -1.62 -3.47 -8.93
N ASN A 187 -1.19 -3.05 -7.73
CA ASN A 187 -0.24 -1.94 -7.59
C ASN A 187 1.23 -2.40 -7.57
N GLY A 188 1.48 -3.70 -7.42
CA GLY A 188 2.79 -4.33 -7.27
C GLY A 188 3.45 -4.06 -5.92
N TRP A 189 3.54 -2.81 -5.47
CA TRP A 189 4.30 -2.42 -4.28
C TRP A 189 3.74 -2.90 -2.93
N CYS A 190 2.48 -3.34 -2.86
CA CYS A 190 1.78 -3.69 -1.62
C CYS A 190 1.40 -5.19 -1.57
N PRO A 191 2.14 -6.04 -0.84
CA PRO A 191 1.86 -7.48 -0.74
C PRO A 191 0.46 -7.76 -0.20
N ALA A 192 -0.03 -6.95 0.75
CA ALA A 192 -1.40 -7.06 1.25
C ALA A 192 -2.49 -6.80 0.17
N GLN A 193 -2.18 -6.06 -0.91
CA GLN A 193 -3.08 -5.89 -2.06
C GLN A 193 -2.80 -6.92 -3.18
N ASN A 194 -1.55 -7.36 -3.34
CA ASN A 194 -1.17 -8.44 -4.26
C ASN A 194 -1.75 -9.80 -3.82
N LEU A 195 -1.82 -10.06 -2.50
CA LEU A 195 -2.49 -11.22 -1.91
C LEU A 195 -4.00 -11.22 -2.23
N VAL A 196 -4.62 -10.04 -2.10
CA VAL A 196 -6.02 -9.85 -2.50
C VAL A 196 -6.18 -10.04 -4.02
N PHE A 197 -5.18 -9.67 -4.82
CA PHE A 197 -5.14 -9.97 -6.25
C PHE A 197 -5.14 -11.47 -6.52
N GLU A 198 -4.25 -12.24 -5.90
CA GLU A 198 -4.15 -13.68 -6.16
C GLU A 198 -5.36 -14.46 -5.64
N ARG A 199 -5.92 -14.10 -4.48
CA ARG A 199 -7.16 -14.70 -3.96
C ARG A 199 -8.36 -14.49 -4.88
N ALA A 200 -8.56 -13.26 -5.38
CA ALA A 200 -9.65 -12.98 -6.33
C ALA A 200 -9.40 -13.58 -7.71
N LYS A 201 -8.14 -13.68 -8.16
CA LYS A 201 -7.75 -14.39 -9.41
C LYS A 201 -8.06 -15.89 -9.32
N ARG A 202 -7.73 -16.54 -8.19
CA ARG A 202 -8.14 -17.92 -7.90
C ARG A 202 -9.66 -18.08 -7.93
N ALA A 203 -10.39 -17.31 -7.11
CA ALA A 203 -11.85 -17.39 -7.05
C ALA A 203 -12.53 -17.09 -8.40
N ALA A 204 -11.97 -16.21 -9.23
CA ALA A 204 -12.49 -15.95 -10.58
C ALA A 204 -12.31 -17.12 -11.54
N SER A 205 -11.24 -17.91 -11.39
CA SER A 205 -10.94 -19.03 -12.29
C SER A 205 -11.95 -20.19 -12.22
N GLU A 206 -12.59 -20.37 -11.06
CA GLU A 206 -13.62 -21.40 -10.81
C GLU A 206 -14.87 -21.23 -11.70
N PHE A 207 -15.10 -20.04 -12.25
CA PHE A 207 -16.26 -19.73 -13.07
C PHE A 207 -16.05 -19.93 -14.59
N GLY A 208 -14.81 -20.18 -15.04
CA GLY A 208 -14.46 -20.32 -16.45
C GLY A 208 -14.93 -19.14 -17.31
N ASP A 209 -15.44 -19.43 -18.51
CA ASP A 209 -15.86 -18.42 -19.51
C ASP A 209 -16.93 -17.43 -19.04
N LYS A 210 -17.60 -17.69 -17.90
CA LYS A 210 -18.60 -16.79 -17.30
C LYS A 210 -17.98 -15.51 -16.74
N VAL A 211 -16.68 -15.53 -16.41
CA VAL A 211 -15.91 -14.37 -15.98
C VAL A 211 -14.89 -14.01 -17.06
N SER A 212 -14.97 -12.78 -17.58
CA SER A 212 -13.94 -12.26 -18.47
C SER A 212 -12.75 -11.76 -17.66
N GLN A 213 -11.58 -12.40 -17.79
CA GLN A 213 -10.33 -11.83 -17.26
C GLN A 213 -9.98 -10.56 -18.04
N GLY A 214 -10.27 -9.41 -17.44
CA GLY A 214 -10.16 -8.10 -18.08
C GLY A 214 -10.39 -7.03 -17.03
N GLN A 215 -9.34 -6.26 -16.77
CA GLN A 215 -9.19 -5.29 -15.68
C GLN A 215 -10.52 -4.52 -15.37
N VAL A 216 -11.12 -4.68 -14.15
CA VAL A 216 -12.49 -4.24 -13.73
C VAL A 216 -13.30 -5.03 -12.64
N VAL A 217 -12.82 -5.34 -11.40
CA VAL A 217 -13.61 -5.46 -10.11
C VAL A 217 -15.05 -4.92 -10.08
N GLY A 218 -16.03 -5.70 -10.58
CA GLY A 218 -17.39 -5.70 -10.07
C GLY A 218 -17.96 -7.12 -9.85
N LEU A 219 -18.12 -7.54 -8.59
CA LEU A 219 -19.07 -8.63 -8.26
C LEU A 219 -20.49 -8.04 -8.35
N LEU A 220 -21.17 -8.36 -9.45
CA LEU A 220 -22.49 -7.83 -9.81
C LEU A 220 -23.61 -8.86 -9.56
N GLY A 221 -24.83 -8.37 -9.35
CA GLY A 221 -26.00 -9.17 -8.98
C GLY A 221 -27.01 -8.37 -8.14
N PRO A 222 -28.15 -8.96 -7.75
CA PRO A 222 -29.21 -8.25 -7.03
C PRO A 222 -28.78 -7.76 -5.63
N ASN A 223 -29.53 -6.80 -5.07
CA ASN A 223 -29.32 -6.34 -3.70
C ASN A 223 -29.68 -7.45 -2.71
N GLY A 224 -28.92 -7.55 -1.61
CA GLY A 224 -29.02 -8.65 -0.65
C GLY A 224 -28.23 -9.93 -1.01
N ALA A 225 -27.80 -10.11 -2.26
CA ALA A 225 -27.12 -11.34 -2.74
C ALA A 225 -25.64 -11.47 -2.29
N GLY A 226 -25.34 -11.18 -1.02
CA GLY A 226 -24.02 -11.40 -0.40
C GLY A 226 -22.85 -10.55 -0.90
N LYS A 227 -22.96 -9.88 -2.06
CA LYS A 227 -21.85 -9.27 -2.84
C LYS A 227 -20.78 -8.54 -2.01
N THR A 228 -21.20 -7.63 -1.12
CA THR A 228 -20.28 -6.87 -0.25
C THR A 228 -19.58 -7.79 0.77
N THR A 229 -20.31 -8.75 1.35
CA THR A 229 -19.76 -9.78 2.24
C THR A 229 -18.79 -10.70 1.49
N THR A 230 -19.12 -11.13 0.26
CA THR A 230 -18.24 -11.95 -0.58
C THR A 230 -16.96 -11.20 -0.95
N PHE A 231 -17.06 -9.92 -1.34
CA PHE A 231 -15.89 -9.05 -1.48
C PHE A 231 -15.09 -9.00 -0.18
N PHE A 232 -15.74 -8.77 0.96
CA PHE A 232 -15.07 -8.72 2.26
C PHE A 232 -14.42 -10.05 2.65
N MET A 233 -14.94 -11.21 2.22
CA MET A 233 -14.28 -12.51 2.39
C MET A 233 -13.05 -12.64 1.50
N ILE A 234 -13.17 -12.31 0.21
CA ILE A 234 -12.04 -12.33 -0.74
C ILE A 234 -10.93 -11.37 -0.31
N VAL A 235 -11.27 -10.17 0.17
CA VAL A 235 -10.30 -9.20 0.69
C VAL A 235 -9.87 -9.44 2.15
N GLY A 236 -10.29 -10.55 2.78
CA GLY A 236 -9.87 -10.96 4.12
C GLY A 236 -10.42 -10.13 5.30
N LEU A 237 -11.42 -9.29 5.07
CA LEU A 237 -12.11 -8.48 6.10
C LEU A 237 -13.22 -9.25 6.85
N VAL A 238 -13.73 -10.34 6.27
CA VAL A 238 -14.70 -11.27 6.87
C VAL A 238 -14.15 -12.69 6.68
N LYS A 239 -14.35 -13.58 7.66
CA LYS A 239 -14.08 -15.02 7.47
C LYS A 239 -15.34 -15.71 6.93
N PRO A 240 -15.21 -16.67 5.98
CA PRO A 240 -16.32 -17.56 5.65
C PRO A 240 -16.70 -18.42 6.87
N SER A 241 -18.00 -18.71 7.01
CA SER A 241 -18.50 -19.58 8.08
C SER A 241 -18.26 -21.06 7.77
N GLN A 242 -18.46 -21.42 6.51
CA GLN A 242 -18.25 -22.73 5.87
C GLN A 242 -18.03 -22.46 4.36
N GLY A 243 -17.52 -23.45 3.62
CA GLY A 243 -17.12 -23.34 2.21
C GLY A 243 -15.61 -23.54 2.07
#